data_AF-A0A938RB74-F1
#
_entry.id   AF-A0A938RB74-F1
#
_cell.length_a   1.000
_cell.length_b   1.000
_cell.length_c   1.000
_cell.angle_alpha   90.00
_cell.angle_beta   90.00
_cell.angle_gamma   90.00
#
_symmetry.space_group_name_H-M   'P 1'
#
loop_
_entity.id
_entity.type
_entity.pdbx_description
1 polymer ?
#
loop_
_entity_poly.entity_id
_entity_poly.type
_entity_poly.pdbx_seq_one_letter_code
_entity_poly.pdbx_strand_id
1 'polypeptide(L)'
;MVTRPANATREQLQEEIQALRRRIDELENQLDACMDIAIQERMPRYPLNARIECVGDFDIVNALGVNISDGGICLKLSGDLPFEMQFEHEGRRVRRRAHLVWLKRHESEGYHSGFKFVDDETFPEF
;
A
#
# COMPACT_ATOMS: atom_id res chain seq x y z
N MET A 1 -14.29 10.70 -28.70
CA MET A 1 -15.19 9.88 -29.55
C MET A 1 -14.33 9.12 -30.53
N VAL A 2 -14.06 7.83 -30.28
CA VAL A 2 -13.40 6.96 -31.25
C VAL A 2 -14.51 6.25 -32.01
N THR A 3 -14.74 6.66 -33.25
CA THR A 3 -15.69 6.03 -34.17
C THR A 3 -15.14 4.68 -34.58
N ARG A 4 -15.76 3.60 -34.09
CA ARG A 4 -15.47 2.22 -34.53
C ARG A 4 -15.93 2.05 -35.98
N PRO A 5 -15.05 1.73 -36.94
CA PRO A 5 -15.48 1.31 -38.26
C PRO A 5 -16.07 -0.11 -38.16
N ALA A 6 -17.27 -0.30 -38.69
CA ALA A 6 -18.03 -1.54 -38.59
C ALA A 6 -17.44 -2.74 -39.34
N ASN A 7 -16.28 -2.61 -40.00
CA ASN A 7 -15.58 -3.67 -40.73
C ASN A 7 -14.06 -3.42 -40.75
N ALA A 8 -13.40 -3.39 -39.58
CA ALA A 8 -11.94 -3.35 -39.52
C ALA A 8 -11.36 -4.72 -39.90
N THR A 9 -10.40 -4.77 -40.82
CA THR A 9 -9.70 -6.02 -41.15
C THR A 9 -8.85 -6.48 -39.98
N ARG A 10 -8.52 -7.78 -39.93
CA ARG A 10 -7.67 -8.37 -38.87
C ARG A 10 -6.35 -7.62 -38.70
N GLU A 11 -5.78 -7.15 -39.81
CA GLU A 11 -4.54 -6.38 -39.85
C GLU A 11 -4.72 -5.00 -39.20
N GLN A 12 -5.81 -4.29 -39.50
CA GLN A 12 -6.13 -3.00 -38.87
C GLN A 12 -6.33 -3.13 -37.35
N LEU A 13 -6.98 -4.21 -36.92
CA LEU A 13 -7.14 -4.51 -35.49
C LEU A 13 -5.81 -4.85 -34.82
N GLN A 14 -4.89 -5.51 -35.52
CA GLN A 14 -3.56 -5.81 -34.99
C GLN A 14 -2.71 -4.54 -34.84
N GLU A 15 -2.78 -3.62 -35.81
CA GLU A 15 -2.12 -2.32 -35.72
C GLU A 15 -2.68 -1.47 -34.58
N GLU A 16 -4.01 -1.44 -34.43
CA GLU A 16 -4.67 -0.71 -33.34
C GLU A 16 -4.27 -1.29 -31.96
N ILE A 17 -4.24 -2.61 -31.82
CA ILE A 17 -3.78 -3.27 -30.59
C ILE A 17 -2.31 -2.94 -30.29
N GLN A 18 -1.43 -2.93 -31.30
CA GLN A 18 -0.02 -2.56 -31.09
C GLN A 18 0.14 -1.09 -30.70
N ALA A 19 -0.63 -0.19 -31.32
CA ALA A 19 -0.64 1.22 -31.00
C ALA A 19 -1.14 1.47 -29.56
N LEU A 20 -2.22 0.77 -29.15
CA LEU A 20 -2.75 0.85 -27.80
C LEU A 20 -1.77 0.29 -26.76
N ARG A 21 -1.08 -0.82 -27.05
CA ARG A 21 -0.04 -1.37 -26.16
C ARG A 21 1.11 -0.39 -25.95
N ARG A 22 1.63 0.21 -27.03
CA ARG A 22 2.66 1.26 -26.92
C ARG A 22 2.19 2.44 -26.10
N ARG A 23 0.93 2.84 -26.26
CA ARG A 23 0.36 3.95 -25.50
C ARG A 23 0.21 3.63 -24.02
N ILE A 24 -0.14 2.38 -23.69
CA ILE A 24 -0.18 1.90 -22.30
C ILE A 24 1.23 1.93 -21.72
N ASP A 25 2.23 1.38 -22.40
CA ASP A 25 3.63 1.39 -21.93
C ASP A 25 4.13 2.83 -21.69
N GLU A 26 3.82 3.78 -22.58
CA GLU A 26 4.16 5.20 -22.38
C GLU A 26 3.46 5.81 -21.17
N LEU A 27 2.18 5.52 -20.97
CA LEU A 27 1.40 6.02 -19.84
C LEU A 27 1.84 5.39 -18.51
N GLU A 28 2.21 4.11 -18.51
CA GLU A 28 2.79 3.43 -17.34
C GLU A 28 4.14 4.05 -16.98
N ASN A 29 5.03 4.29 -17.95
CA ASN A 29 6.31 4.98 -17.71
C ASN A 29 6.13 6.42 -17.21
N GLN A 30 5.12 7.14 -17.73
CA GLN A 30 4.78 8.49 -17.24
C GLN A 30 4.18 8.46 -15.83
N LEU A 31 3.38 7.45 -15.51
CA LEU A 31 2.83 7.24 -14.18
C LEU A 31 3.95 6.93 -13.17
N ASP A 32 4.91 6.08 -13.52
CA ASP A 32 6.08 5.78 -12.69
C ASP A 32 6.92 7.03 -12.43
N ALA A 33 7.20 7.83 -13.47
CA ALA A 33 7.94 9.09 -13.34
C ALA A 33 7.16 10.16 -12.54
N CYS A 34 5.83 10.20 -12.66
CA CYS A 34 4.99 11.08 -11.84
C CYS A 34 4.83 10.57 -10.40
N MET A 35 4.88 9.27 -10.15
CA MET A 35 4.91 8.68 -8.81
C MET A 35 6.23 8.99 -8.09
N ASP A 36 7.35 9.09 -8.81
CA ASP A 36 8.62 9.57 -8.26
C ASP A 36 8.60 11.07 -7.92
N ILE A 37 7.79 11.89 -8.60
CA ILE A 37 7.59 13.31 -8.26
C ILE A 37 6.50 13.48 -7.18
N ALA A 38 5.54 12.56 -7.11
CA ALA A 38 4.58 12.43 -6.01
C ALA A 38 5.14 11.63 -4.82
N ILE A 39 6.46 11.62 -4.64
CA ILE A 39 7.06 11.44 -3.32
C ILE A 39 6.59 12.64 -2.49
N GLN A 40 5.41 12.50 -1.87
CA GLN A 40 5.04 13.28 -0.69
C GLN A 40 6.29 13.39 0.17
N GLU A 41 6.78 14.62 0.38
CA GLU A 41 7.94 14.88 1.23
C GLU A 41 7.77 14.06 2.51
N ARG A 42 8.60 13.02 2.66
CA ARG A 42 8.53 12.20 3.86
C ARG A 42 8.88 13.12 5.02
N MET A 43 7.94 13.31 5.94
CA MET A 43 8.19 14.08 7.14
C MET A 43 9.47 13.57 7.82
N PRO A 44 10.30 14.46 8.39
CA PRO A 44 11.53 14.09 9.05
C PRO A 44 11.26 13.05 10.14
N ARG A 45 12.14 12.05 10.23
CA ARG A 45 12.05 10.97 11.22
C ARG A 45 13.08 11.21 12.32
N TYR A 46 12.64 11.10 13.56
CA TYR A 46 13.48 11.26 14.73
C TYR A 46 13.63 9.91 15.46
N PRO A 47 14.80 9.60 16.04
CA PRO A 47 14.95 8.43 16.87
C PRO A 47 13.95 8.44 18.02
N LEU A 48 13.25 7.32 18.22
CA LEU A 48 12.33 7.12 19.33
C LEU A 48 12.84 5.96 20.18
N ASN A 49 13.15 6.23 21.45
CA ASN A 49 13.45 5.20 22.43
C ASN A 49 12.27 5.10 23.41
N ALA A 50 11.24 4.36 23.01
CA ALA A 50 10.05 4.13 23.81
C ALA A 50 9.53 2.72 23.59
N ARG A 51 8.91 2.13 24.63
CA ARG A 51 8.13 0.92 24.48
C ARG A 51 6.79 1.30 23.84
N ILE A 52 6.43 0.59 22.78
CA ILE A 52 5.17 0.79 22.05
C ILE A 52 4.30 -0.46 22.23
N GLU A 53 3.05 -0.25 22.62
CA GLU A 53 1.99 -1.25 22.59
C GLU A 53 1.18 -1.04 21.31
N CYS A 54 1.06 -2.09 20.49
CA CYS A 54 0.27 -2.08 19.26
C CYS A 54 -0.85 -3.10 19.38
N VAL A 55 -2.10 -2.66 19.23
CA VAL A 55 -3.30 -3.50 19.25
C VAL A 55 -3.90 -3.47 17.85
N GLY A 56 -3.97 -4.63 17.19
CA GLY A 56 -4.67 -4.74 15.90
C GLY A 56 -6.17 -4.61 16.12
N ASP A 57 -6.79 -3.70 15.36
CA ASP A 57 -8.23 -3.44 15.42
C ASP A 57 -8.93 -3.99 14.18
N PHE A 58 -8.75 -5.29 13.96
CA PHE A 58 -9.35 -5.99 12.83
C PHE A 58 -9.71 -7.42 13.26
N ASP A 59 -10.88 -7.88 12.84
CA ASP A 59 -11.35 -9.25 13.07
C ASP A 59 -11.00 -10.12 11.85
N ILE A 60 -11.69 -9.89 10.73
CA ILE A 60 -11.46 -10.58 9.46
C ILE A 60 -10.98 -9.60 8.41
N VAL A 61 -9.85 -9.92 7.78
CA VAL A 61 -9.28 -9.13 6.68
C VAL A 61 -9.57 -9.84 5.36
N ASN A 62 -10.25 -9.14 4.46
CA ASN A 62 -10.44 -9.63 3.10
C ASN A 62 -9.16 -9.43 2.28
N ALA A 63 -8.72 -10.49 1.63
CA ALA A 63 -7.49 -10.50 0.84
C ALA A 63 -7.66 -11.31 -0.45
N LEU A 64 -6.94 -10.90 -1.49
CA LEU A 64 -6.81 -11.63 -2.74
C LEU A 64 -5.52 -12.45 -2.71
N GLY A 65 -5.61 -13.74 -3.03
CA GLY A 65 -4.42 -14.58 -3.20
C GLY A 65 -3.62 -14.15 -4.43
N VAL A 66 -2.31 -13.96 -4.26
CA VAL A 66 -1.38 -13.60 -5.35
C VAL A 66 -0.70 -14.87 -5.89
N ASN A 67 -0.11 -15.67 -5.00
CA ASN A 67 0.47 -16.98 -5.32
C ASN A 67 0.60 -17.84 -4.06
N ILE A 68 0.84 -19.14 -4.25
CA ILE A 68 0.99 -20.12 -3.17
C ILE A 68 2.10 -21.12 -3.53
N SER A 69 2.79 -21.62 -2.51
CA SER A 69 3.77 -22.71 -2.58
C SER A 69 3.58 -23.60 -1.35
N ASP A 70 4.29 -24.74 -1.30
CA ASP A 70 4.25 -25.65 -0.14
C ASP A 70 4.72 -24.97 1.16
N GLY A 71 5.51 -23.90 1.06
CA GLY A 71 6.08 -23.18 2.20
C GLY A 71 5.31 -21.92 2.61
N GLY A 72 4.32 -21.47 1.84
CA GLY A 72 3.60 -20.24 2.18
C GLY A 72 2.73 -19.65 1.06
N ILE A 73 2.01 -18.59 1.42
CA ILE A 73 1.06 -17.89 0.55
C ILE A 73 1.36 -16.38 0.52
N CYS A 74 1.29 -15.79 -0.66
CA CYS A 74 1.33 -14.34 -0.86
C CYS A 74 -0.10 -13.82 -1.05
N LEU A 75 -0.47 -12.80 -0.29
CA LEU A 75 -1.81 -12.19 -0.30
C LEU A 75 -1.69 -10.69 -0.58
N LYS A 76 -2.69 -10.13 -1.26
CA LYS A 76 -2.89 -8.70 -1.46
C LYS A 76 -4.13 -8.27 -0.68
N LEU A 77 -3.96 -7.37 0.27
CA LEU A 77 -5.06 -6.82 1.04
C LEU A 77 -5.84 -5.79 0.21
N SER A 78 -7.16 -5.74 0.38
CA SER A 78 -8.01 -4.74 -0.30
C SER A 78 -8.01 -3.37 0.36
N GLY A 79 -7.44 -3.25 1.57
CA GLY A 79 -7.36 -2.02 2.34
C GLY A 79 -6.24 -2.07 3.37
N ASP A 80 -6.10 -0.97 4.10
CA ASP A 80 -5.11 -0.82 5.16
C ASP A 80 -5.48 -1.65 6.39
N LEU A 81 -4.46 -2.09 7.15
CA LEU A 81 -4.68 -2.72 8.45
C LEU A 81 -4.65 -1.66 9.55
N PRO A 82 -5.77 -1.43 10.26
CA PRO A 82 -5.83 -0.47 11.34
C PRO A 82 -5.24 -1.03 12.65
N PHE A 83 -4.50 -0.18 13.33
CA PHE A 83 -3.92 -0.46 14.63
C PHE A 83 -4.17 0.71 15.57
N GLU A 84 -4.43 0.37 16.82
CA GLU A 84 -4.26 1.29 17.94
C GLU A 84 -2.83 1.17 18.47
N MET A 85 -2.23 2.32 18.78
CA MET A 85 -0.89 2.42 19.32
C MET A 85 -0.87 3.25 20.59
N GLN A 86 -0.07 2.80 21.54
CA GLN A 86 0.15 3.49 22.78
C GLN A 86 1.61 3.46 23.19
N PHE A 87 2.16 4.61 23.55
CA PHE A 87 3.56 4.74 23.96
C PHE A 87 3.77 5.99 24.82
N GLU A 88 4.88 6.02 25.55
CA GLU A 88 5.32 7.23 26.26
C GLU A 88 6.20 8.10 25.36
N HIS A 89 5.90 9.39 25.31
CA HIS A 89 6.70 10.39 24.60
C HIS A 89 6.76 11.66 25.44
N GLU A 90 7.96 12.15 25.73
CA GLU A 90 8.18 13.34 26.57
C GLU A 90 7.45 13.29 27.93
N GLY A 91 7.44 12.11 28.55
CA GLY A 91 6.77 11.87 29.84
C GLY A 91 5.24 11.85 29.78
N ARG A 92 4.65 11.84 28.58
CA ARG A 92 3.19 11.76 28.37
C ARG A 92 2.84 10.45 27.67
N ARG A 93 1.77 9.81 28.13
CA ARG A 93 1.17 8.68 27.42
C ARG A 93 0.44 9.20 26.19
N VAL A 94 0.88 8.76 25.02
CA VAL A 94 0.31 9.11 23.72
C VAL A 94 -0.45 7.90 23.20
N ARG A 95 -1.70 8.12 22.77
CA ARG A 95 -2.54 7.13 22.08
C ARG A 95 -2.79 7.61 20.65
N ARG A 96 -2.63 6.74 19.66
CA ARG A 96 -2.82 7.05 18.23
C ARG A 96 -3.46 5.89 17.49
N ARG A 97 -4.21 6.22 16.44
CA ARG A 97 -4.62 5.27 15.40
C ARG A 97 -3.62 5.32 14.26
N ALA A 98 -3.31 4.17 13.67
CA ALA A 98 -2.37 4.09 12.57
C ALA A 98 -2.67 2.92 11.62
N HIS A 99 -2.34 3.11 10.35
CA HIS A 99 -2.42 2.08 9.32
C HIS A 99 -1.04 1.49 9.02
N LEU A 100 -0.95 0.18 8.88
CA LEU A 100 0.27 -0.49 8.43
C LEU A 100 0.55 -0.14 6.96
N VAL A 101 1.70 0.47 6.70
CA VAL A 101 2.14 0.85 5.33
C VAL A 101 3.09 -0.20 4.75
N TRP A 102 3.98 -0.74 5.58
CA TRP A 102 4.90 -1.80 5.15
C TRP A 102 5.33 -2.65 6.33
N LEU A 103 5.66 -3.91 6.04
CA LEU A 103 6.24 -4.88 6.95
C LEU A 103 7.38 -5.61 6.23
N LYS A 104 8.55 -5.68 6.86
CA LYS A 104 9.73 -6.33 6.30
C LYS A 104 10.42 -7.16 7.38
N ARG A 105 10.78 -8.39 7.05
CA ARG A 105 11.64 -9.22 7.89
C ARG A 105 13.10 -8.79 7.72
N HIS A 106 13.78 -8.59 8.84
CA HIS A 106 15.22 -8.43 8.97
C HIS A 106 15.76 -9.66 9.69
N GLU A 107 16.61 -10.45 9.03
CA GLU A 107 16.94 -11.82 9.44
C GLU A 107 17.43 -11.95 10.89
N SER A 108 18.19 -10.97 11.38
CA SER A 108 18.75 -10.93 12.74
C SER A 108 17.96 -10.05 13.73
N GLU A 109 17.11 -9.16 13.23
CA GLU A 109 16.46 -8.10 14.04
C GLU A 109 14.94 -8.30 14.15
N GLY A 110 14.40 -9.33 13.51
CA GLY A 110 12.97 -9.65 13.53
C GLY A 110 12.22 -8.96 12.41
N TYR A 111 11.17 -8.22 12.74
CA TYR A 111 10.34 -7.52 11.75
C TYR A 111 10.39 -6.02 11.98
N HIS A 112 10.60 -5.27 10.91
CA HIS A 112 10.38 -3.84 10.90
C HIS A 112 9.07 -3.54 10.19
N SER A 113 8.31 -2.62 10.77
CA SER A 113 7.03 -2.18 10.24
C SER A 113 6.96 -0.66 10.25
N GLY A 114 6.42 -0.09 9.19
CA GLY A 114 6.09 1.33 9.12
C GLY A 114 4.60 1.54 9.14
N PHE A 115 4.19 2.57 9.87
CA PHE A 115 2.79 2.94 10.03
C PHE A 115 2.57 4.40 9.65
N LYS A 116 1.34 4.72 9.26
CA LYS A 116 0.87 6.08 9.03
C LYS A 116 -0.22 6.40 10.06
N PHE A 117 -0.02 7.44 10.85
CA PHE A 117 -1.04 7.91 11.78
C PHE A 117 -2.27 8.44 11.04
N VAL A 118 -3.44 8.24 11.65
CA VAL A 118 -4.73 8.76 11.17
C VAL A 118 -5.39 9.53 12.32
N ASP A 119 -5.86 10.74 12.04
CA ASP A 119 -6.31 11.69 13.07
C ASP A 119 -7.80 11.53 13.43
N ASP A 120 -8.63 11.00 12.52
CA ASP A 120 -10.10 11.05 12.61
C ASP A 120 -10.78 9.69 12.88
N GLU A 121 -10.01 8.66 13.25
CA GLU A 121 -10.60 7.35 13.58
C GLU A 121 -10.96 7.23 15.05
N THR A 122 -12.18 6.76 15.31
CA THR A 122 -12.66 6.48 16.66
C THR A 122 -11.91 5.28 17.23
N PHE A 123 -11.51 5.37 18.50
CA PHE A 123 -10.93 4.23 19.19
C PHE A 123 -12.03 3.19 19.46
N PRO A 124 -11.77 1.90 19.25
CA PRO A 124 -12.69 0.84 19.63
C PRO A 124 -12.96 0.86 21.14
N GLU A 125 -14.23 0.66 21.50
CA GLU A 125 -14.67 0.42 22.88
C GLU A 125 -14.55 -1.09 23.14
N PHE A 126 -13.44 -1.51 23.74
CA PHE A 126 -13.21 -2.90 24.16
C PHE A 126 -13.84 -3.21 25.51
#